data_AF-H1YAM0-F1
#
_entry.id   AF-H1YAM0-F1
#
_cell.length_a   1.000
_cell.length_b   1.000
_cell.length_c   1.000
_cell.angle_alpha   90.00
_cell.angle_beta   90.00
_cell.angle_gamma   90.00
#
_symmetry.space_group_name_H-M   'P 1'
#
loop_
_entity.id
_entity.type
_entity.pdbx_description
1 polymer ?
#
loop_
_entity_poly.entity_id
_entity_poly.type
_entity_poly.pdbx_seq_one_letter_code
_entity_poly.pdbx_strand_id
1 'polypeptide(L)'
;MEERKYLPIWKKYAPVIRLHLKKSNAEDQQFLLNKTDFESAGDRGKSGYTFNMLIENGKVVNNISGSAIARDLFETLTGDEYMKEFLKGKSVKLNVGKSFMLTIKTSHISSFKTVV
;
A
#
# COMPACT_ATOMS: atom_id res chain seq x y z
N MET A 1 6.71 18.54 10.27
CA MET A 1 6.75 17.17 9.72
C MET A 1 5.63 16.40 10.36
N GLU A 2 4.74 15.78 9.57
CA GLU A 2 3.75 14.87 10.15
C GLU A 2 4.46 13.67 10.76
N GLU A 3 4.08 13.32 11.97
CA GLU A 3 4.63 12.19 12.70
C GLU A 3 4.29 10.89 11.96
N ARG A 4 5.32 10.08 11.66
CA ARG A 4 5.21 8.80 10.94
C ARG A 4 4.77 7.68 11.87
N LYS A 5 3.59 7.87 12.47
CA LYS A 5 3.03 7.01 13.54
C LYS A 5 2.86 5.57 13.09
N TYR A 6 2.50 5.32 11.84
CA TYR A 6 2.20 3.97 11.35
C TYR A 6 3.42 3.30 10.70
N LEU A 7 4.49 4.05 10.41
CA LEU A 7 5.70 3.52 9.77
C LEU A 7 6.35 2.36 10.55
N PRO A 8 6.51 2.40 11.89
CA PRO A 8 7.06 1.28 12.65
C PRO A 8 6.19 0.02 12.56
N ILE A 9 4.86 0.18 12.48
CA ILE A 9 3.93 -0.94 12.31
C ILE A 9 4.12 -1.53 10.91
N TRP A 10 4.12 -0.70 9.86
CA TRP A 10 4.29 -1.18 8.50
C TRP A 10 5.62 -1.91 8.28
N LYS A 11 6.70 -1.46 8.92
CA LYS A 11 7.98 -2.18 8.91
C LYS A 11 7.87 -3.59 9.50
N LYS A 12 7.03 -3.83 10.53
CA LYS A 12 6.76 -5.18 11.05
C LYS A 12 6.01 -6.05 10.04
N TYR A 13 5.09 -5.46 9.27
CA TYR A 13 4.34 -6.17 8.22
C TYR A 13 5.11 -6.33 6.91
N ALA A 14 6.27 -5.68 6.73
CA ALA A 14 7.02 -5.68 5.49
C ALA A 14 7.29 -7.09 4.92
N PRO A 15 7.72 -8.11 5.71
CA PRO A 15 7.91 -9.46 5.18
C PRO A 15 6.62 -10.08 4.61
N VAL A 16 5.48 -9.85 5.27
CA VAL A 16 4.17 -10.34 4.85
C VAL A 16 3.71 -9.62 3.59
N ILE A 17 3.89 -8.30 3.53
CA ILE A 17 3.60 -7.49 2.34
C ILE A 17 4.43 -7.97 1.16
N ARG A 18 5.72 -8.22 1.36
CA ARG A 18 6.65 -8.72 0.33
C ARG A 18 6.16 -10.04 -0.27
N LEU A 19 5.74 -10.97 0.59
CA LEU A 19 5.20 -12.26 0.18
C LEU A 19 3.94 -12.09 -0.68
N HIS A 20 2.99 -11.27 -0.24
CA HIS A 20 1.74 -11.04 -0.98
C HIS A 20 1.97 -10.23 -2.26
N LEU A 21 2.91 -9.28 -2.30
CA LEU A 21 3.29 -8.63 -3.56
C LEU A 21 3.79 -9.65 -4.58
N LYS A 22 4.70 -10.55 -4.18
CA LYS A 22 5.19 -11.60 -5.08
C LYS A 22 4.06 -12.49 -5.62
N LYS A 23 3.14 -12.92 -4.75
CA LYS A 23 1.99 -13.74 -5.15
C LYS A 23 0.97 -12.98 -6.00
N SER A 24 0.86 -11.66 -5.81
CA SER A 24 -0.10 -10.82 -6.53
C SER A 24 0.13 -10.75 -8.04
N ASN A 25 1.29 -11.19 -8.53
CA ASN A 25 1.52 -11.37 -9.97
C ASN A 25 0.61 -12.43 -10.60
N ALA A 26 0.15 -13.41 -9.84
CA ALA A 26 -0.65 -14.52 -10.35
C ALA A 26 -2.14 -14.35 -10.03
N GLU A 27 -2.46 -13.86 -8.84
CA GLU A 27 -3.83 -13.75 -8.34
C GLU A 27 -3.98 -12.61 -7.34
N ASP A 28 -5.19 -12.06 -7.21
CA ASP A 28 -5.49 -11.07 -6.19
C ASP A 28 -5.12 -11.60 -4.79
N GLN A 29 -4.46 -10.76 -3.99
CA GLN A 29 -4.02 -11.13 -2.65
C GLN A 29 -4.73 -10.31 -1.59
N GLN A 30 -4.91 -10.90 -0.42
CA GLN A 30 -5.47 -10.20 0.73
C GLN A 30 -5.00 -10.83 2.04
N PHE A 31 -4.85 -10.00 3.07
CA PHE A 31 -4.60 -10.48 4.43
C PHE A 31 -5.17 -9.53 5.47
N LEU A 32 -5.51 -10.08 6.64
CA LEU A 32 -6.04 -9.33 7.76
C LEU A 32 -4.90 -8.60 8.48
N LEU A 33 -5.09 -7.30 8.72
CA LEU A 33 -4.21 -6.52 9.58
C LEU A 33 -4.69 -6.63 11.04
N ASN A 34 -3.78 -6.50 12.01
CA ASN A 34 -4.19 -6.41 13.41
C ASN A 34 -4.55 -4.97 13.77
N LYS A 35 -5.85 -4.69 13.95
CA LYS A 35 -6.36 -3.35 14.25
C LYS A 35 -5.75 -2.73 15.51
N THR A 36 -5.49 -3.55 16.52
CA THR A 36 -4.91 -3.12 17.79
C THR A 36 -3.51 -2.52 17.61
N ASP A 37 -2.70 -3.05 16.68
CA ASP A 37 -1.38 -2.50 16.38
C ASP A 37 -1.52 -1.03 15.93
N PHE A 38 -2.47 -0.74 15.03
CA PHE A 38 -2.67 0.59 14.46
C PHE A 38 -3.36 1.56 15.41
N GLU A 39 -4.29 1.08 16.24
CA GLU A 39 -4.91 1.88 17.30
C GLU A 39 -3.89 2.30 18.36
N SER A 40 -2.88 1.47 18.65
CA SER A 40 -1.86 1.79 19.65
C SER A 40 -0.87 2.87 19.21
N ALA A 41 -0.67 3.07 17.90
CA ALA A 41 0.34 3.99 17.40
C ALA A 41 -0.17 5.40 17.09
N GLY A 42 -1.48 5.61 16.99
CA GLY A 42 -2.02 6.95 16.76
C GLY A 42 -3.53 7.04 16.72
N ASP A 43 -4.03 8.26 16.85
CA ASP A 43 -5.46 8.54 16.77
C ASP A 43 -6.03 8.22 15.38
N ARG A 44 -7.25 7.68 15.40
CA ARG A 44 -8.08 7.48 14.22
C ARG A 44 -8.45 8.85 13.64
N GLY A 45 -7.61 9.40 12.76
CA GLY A 45 -7.87 10.65 12.05
C GLY A 45 -9.18 10.63 11.26
N LYS A 46 -9.52 11.73 10.56
CA LYS A 46 -10.85 11.92 9.92
C LYS A 46 -11.24 10.81 8.92
N SER A 47 -10.29 10.23 8.19
CA SER A 47 -10.53 9.11 7.25
C SER A 47 -10.54 7.74 7.91
N GLY A 48 -10.29 7.67 9.22
CA GLY A 48 -9.94 6.44 9.92
C GLY A 48 -8.75 5.73 9.26
N TYR A 49 -8.80 4.40 9.27
CA TYR A 49 -7.74 3.57 8.70
C TYR A 49 -8.01 3.10 7.27
N THR A 50 -9.09 3.56 6.66
CA THR A 50 -9.43 3.16 5.30
C THR A 50 -8.68 4.00 4.29
N PHE A 51 -8.20 3.37 3.23
CA PHE A 51 -7.57 4.07 2.12
C PHE A 51 -7.65 3.24 0.85
N ASN A 52 -7.53 3.95 -0.27
CA ASN A 52 -7.22 3.37 -1.56
C ASN A 52 -5.94 3.99 -2.10
N MET A 53 -5.02 3.19 -2.60
CA MET A 53 -3.78 3.63 -3.20
C MET A 53 -3.57 2.89 -4.51
N LEU A 54 -3.32 3.65 -5.57
CA LEU A 54 -2.93 3.14 -6.88
C LEU A 54 -1.50 3.59 -7.15
N ILE A 55 -0.61 2.63 -7.37
CA ILE A 55 0.79 2.86 -7.71
C ILE A 55 0.99 2.42 -9.15
N GLU A 56 1.47 3.32 -10.00
CA GLU A 56 1.86 3.00 -11.37
C GLU A 56 3.33 3.35 -11.57
N ASN A 57 4.09 2.35 -12.05
CA ASN A 57 5.52 2.50 -12.30
C ASN A 57 6.29 3.11 -11.11
N GLY A 58 6.01 2.60 -9.90
CA GLY A 58 6.62 3.07 -8.65
C GLY A 58 6.13 4.42 -8.12
N LYS A 59 5.14 5.07 -8.74
CA LYS A 59 4.59 6.36 -8.29
C LYS A 59 3.12 6.22 -7.91
N VAL A 60 2.72 6.84 -6.80
CA VAL A 60 1.30 6.95 -6.45
C VAL A 60 0.62 7.90 -7.44
N VAL A 61 -0.48 7.47 -8.06
CA VAL A 61 -1.22 8.26 -9.05
C VAL A 61 -2.52 8.87 -8.53
N ASN A 62 -2.98 8.48 -7.34
CA ASN A 62 -4.15 9.03 -6.68
C ASN A 62 -3.81 9.78 -5.38
N ASN A 63 -4.70 10.65 -4.91
CA ASN A 63 -4.41 11.44 -3.71
C ASN A 63 -4.46 10.58 -2.42
N ILE A 64 -3.32 10.40 -1.76
CA ILE A 64 -3.20 9.75 -0.45
C ILE A 64 -2.84 10.72 0.68
N SER A 65 -2.70 12.01 0.40
CA SER A 65 -2.19 13.01 1.37
C SER A 65 -3.06 13.16 2.62
N GLY A 66 -4.37 12.86 2.52
CA GLY A 66 -5.29 12.86 3.66
C GLY A 66 -5.21 11.63 4.56
N SER A 67 -4.39 10.62 4.22
CA SER A 67 -4.29 9.35 4.95
C SER A 67 -2.86 9.09 5.41
N ALA A 68 -2.59 9.34 6.69
CA ALA A 68 -1.29 9.05 7.30
C ALA A 68 -0.92 7.55 7.19
N ILE A 69 -1.88 6.65 7.42
CA ILE A 69 -1.67 5.21 7.29
C ILE A 69 -1.26 4.80 5.86
N ALA A 70 -1.84 5.44 4.83
CA ALA A 70 -1.49 5.17 3.43
C ALA A 70 -0.09 5.71 3.10
N ARG A 71 0.24 6.93 3.52
CA ARG A 71 1.56 7.52 3.25
C ARG A 71 2.70 6.72 3.87
N ASP A 72 2.52 6.27 5.12
CA ASP A 72 3.51 5.47 5.83
C ASP A 72 3.68 4.08 5.19
N LEU A 73 2.60 3.52 4.63
CA LEU A 73 2.69 2.30 3.83
C LEU A 73 3.51 2.55 2.56
N PHE A 74 3.23 3.62 1.82
CA PHE A 74 3.98 3.94 0.60
C PHE A 74 5.47 4.18 0.87
N GLU A 75 5.81 4.83 1.99
CA GLU A 75 7.20 4.96 2.42
C GLU A 75 7.84 3.61 2.73
N THR A 76 7.12 2.70 3.38
CA THR A 76 7.61 1.33 3.62
C THR A 76 7.88 0.60 2.30
N LEU A 77 6.96 0.71 1.34
CA LEU A 77 7.10 0.09 0.01
C LEU A 77 8.27 0.66 -0.79
N THR A 78 8.53 1.97 -0.69
CA THR A 78 9.60 2.65 -1.45
C THR A 78 10.95 2.65 -0.73
N GLY A 79 10.96 2.38 0.57
CA GLY A 79 12.16 2.18 1.38
C GLY A 79 12.72 0.76 1.33
N ASP A 80 11.92 -0.25 0.94
CA ASP A 80 12.38 -1.61 0.69
C ASP A 80 12.77 -1.78 -0.79
N GLU A 81 14.03 -2.13 -1.06
CA GLU A 81 14.58 -2.19 -2.41
C GLU A 81 13.86 -3.21 -3.30
N TYR A 82 13.49 -4.37 -2.74
CA TYR A 82 12.77 -5.40 -3.49
C TYR A 82 11.35 -4.94 -3.85
N MET A 83 10.62 -4.37 -2.90
CA MET A 83 9.27 -3.85 -3.15
C MET A 83 9.30 -2.69 -4.14
N LYS A 84 10.29 -1.79 -4.00
CA LYS A 84 10.49 -0.68 -4.93
C LYS A 84 10.73 -1.17 -6.36
N GLU A 85 11.60 -2.15 -6.56
CA GLU A 85 11.82 -2.75 -7.88
C GLU A 85 10.57 -3.48 -8.39
N PHE A 86 9.84 -4.18 -7.51
CA PHE A 86 8.60 -4.88 -7.88
C PHE A 86 7.54 -3.93 -8.47
N LEU A 87 7.44 -2.70 -7.94
CA LEU A 87 6.45 -1.70 -8.37
C LEU A 87 6.75 -1.09 -9.74
N LYS A 88 7.98 -1.23 -10.27
CA LYS A 88 8.35 -0.71 -11.60
C LYS A 88 7.66 -1.50 -12.70
N GLY A 89 7.16 -0.79 -13.72
CA GLY A 89 6.46 -1.42 -14.86
C GLY A 89 5.11 -2.07 -14.52
N LYS A 90 4.58 -1.85 -13.30
CA LYS A 90 3.31 -2.43 -12.84
C LYS A 90 2.34 -1.36 -12.36
N SER A 91 1.06 -1.69 -12.44
CA SER A 91 -0.03 -0.97 -11.80
C SER A 91 -0.52 -1.82 -10.63
N VAL A 92 -0.26 -1.36 -9.41
CA VAL A 92 -0.54 -2.06 -8.16
C VAL A 92 -1.56 -1.26 -7.36
N LYS A 93 -2.70 -1.86 -7.09
CA LYS A 93 -3.78 -1.29 -6.28
C LYS A 93 -3.76 -1.91 -4.88
N LEU A 94 -3.59 -1.06 -3.87
CA LEU A 94 -3.66 -1.42 -2.46
C LEU A 94 -4.90 -0.77 -1.83
N ASN A 95 -5.62 -1.51 -1.00
CA ASN A 95 -6.82 -1.00 -0.35
C ASN A 95 -7.03 -1.58 1.04
N VAL A 96 -7.43 -0.74 2.00
CA VAL A 96 -7.93 -1.17 3.31
C VAL A 96 -9.34 -0.64 3.50
N GLY A 97 -10.28 -1.56 3.71
CA GLY A 97 -11.69 -1.26 4.00
C GLY A 97 -12.02 -1.32 5.49
N LYS A 98 -13.31 -1.24 5.82
CA LYS A 98 -13.81 -1.30 7.22
C LYS A 98 -13.51 -2.63 7.92
N SER A 99 -13.36 -3.71 7.16
CA SER A 99 -12.96 -5.03 7.66
C SER A 99 -11.48 -5.11 8.05
N PHE A 100 -10.71 -4.03 7.84
CA PHE A 100 -9.29 -3.96 8.17
C PHE A 100 -8.43 -5.00 7.45
N MET A 101 -8.89 -5.41 6.27
CA MET A 101 -8.18 -6.31 5.36
C MET A 101 -7.43 -5.50 4.31
N LEU A 102 -6.12 -5.74 4.17
CA LEU A 102 -5.34 -5.18 3.08
C LEU A 102 -5.51 -6.07 1.86
N THR A 103 -5.98 -5.49 0.75
CA THR A 103 -6.04 -6.16 -0.54
C THR A 103 -4.95 -5.60 -1.47
N ILE A 104 -4.39 -6.47 -2.30
CA ILE A 104 -3.34 -6.17 -3.28
C ILE A 104 -3.76 -6.77 -4.62
N LYS A 105 -3.91 -5.91 -5.62
CA LYS A 105 -4.14 -6.32 -7.02
C LYS A 105 -3.01 -5.79 -7.88
N THR A 106 -2.41 -6.65 -8.69
CA THR A 106 -1.31 -6.28 -9.59
C THR A 106 -1.71 -6.51 -11.02
N SER A 107 -1.41 -5.53 -11.87
CA SER A 107 -1.60 -5.61 -13.31
C SER A 107 -0.36 -5.06 -14.03
N HIS A 108 -0.12 -5.52 -15.24
CA HIS A 108 0.96 -5.01 -16.08
C HIS A 108 0.51 -3.72 -16.76
N ILE A 109 1.35 -2.69 -16.72
CA ILE A 109 1.08 -1.47 -17.50
C ILE A 109 1.33 -1.84 -18.96
N SER A 110 0.25 -2.06 -19.71
CA SER A 110 0.33 -2.27 -21.15
C SER A 110 0.55 -0.93 -21.83
N SER A 111 1.59 -0.82 -22.67
CA SER A 111 2.01 0.42 -23.32
C SER A 111 1.04 0.99 -24.38
N PHE A 112 -0.20 0.49 -24.46
CA PHE A 112 -1.20 1.01 -25.40
C PHE A 112 -1.94 2.20 -24.79
N LYS A 113 -1.24 3.34 -24.64
CA LYS A 113 -1.94 4.62 -24.80
C LYS A 113 -2.05 4.87 -26.30
N THR A 114 -3.21 4.53 -26.87
CA THR A 114 -3.61 5.05 -28.18
C THR A 114 -3.61 6.58 -28.06
N VAL A 115 -2.65 7.21 -28.71
CA VAL A 115 -2.72 8.63 -29.04
C VAL A 115 -3.85 8.74 -30.05
N VAL A 116 -4.96 9.37 -29.64
CA VAL A 116 -6.00 9.87 -30.55
C VAL A 116 -5.68 11.34 -30.79
#